data_AF-D3V979-F1
#
_entry.id   AF-D3V979-F1
#
_cell.length_a   1.000
_cell.length_b   1.000
_cell.length_c   1.000
_cell.angle_alpha   90.00
_cell.angle_beta   90.00
_cell.angle_gamma   90.00
#
_symmetry.space_group_name_H-M   'P 1'
#
loop_
_entity.id
_entity.type
_entity.pdbx_description
1 polymer ?
#
loop_
_entity_poly.entity_id
_entity_poly.type
_entity_poly.pdbx_seq_one_letter_code
_entity_poly.pdbx_strand_id
1 'polypeptide(L)'
;MRLDVRFDDREIQQAFQRVMQLGTDTTPITRAVAAVLASESEDAFANQADPTTGQPWSPLTPRYQAKLAARGYNGPLLQRTQGGLALSLSTTYDAASAAIGSNKIYAPIHQWGGLPTMPPGPAAVPARPYMGLSAQGIADIVEIINQKHAEALQPR
;
A
#
# COMPACT_ATOMS: atom_id res chain seq x y z
N MET A 1 11.90 -8.70 -11.08
CA MET A 1 10.87 -9.53 -10.42
C MET A 1 9.66 -8.65 -10.19
N ARG A 2 8.51 -8.99 -10.79
CA ARG A 2 7.22 -8.33 -10.58
C ARG A 2 6.37 -9.28 -9.74
N LEU A 3 5.87 -8.81 -8.61
CA LEU A 3 4.97 -9.55 -7.73
C LEU A 3 3.66 -8.75 -7.71
N ASP A 4 2.60 -9.33 -8.27
CA ASP A 4 1.26 -8.76 -8.23
C ASP A 4 0.49 -9.43 -7.09
N VAL A 5 -0.04 -8.63 -6.16
CA VAL A 5 -0.87 -9.10 -5.04
C VAL A 5 -2.31 -8.62 -5.25
N ARG A 6 -3.28 -9.50 -4.99
CA ARG A 6 -4.71 -9.19 -4.99
C ARG A 6 -5.23 -9.31 -3.56
N PHE A 7 -5.94 -8.29 -3.08
CA PHE A 7 -6.60 -8.29 -1.77
C PHE A 7 -7.94 -9.05 -1.86
N ASP A 8 -8.53 -9.46 -0.73
CA ASP A 8 -9.93 -9.93 -0.74
C ASP A 8 -10.82 -8.71 -1.02
N ASP A 9 -11.10 -8.51 -2.29
CA ASP A 9 -11.63 -7.29 -2.86
C ASP A 9 -13.01 -7.52 -3.49
N ARG A 10 -13.71 -8.59 -3.08
CA ARG A 10 -15.00 -9.00 -3.69
C ARG A 10 -16.02 -7.87 -3.77
N GLU A 11 -16.13 -7.05 -2.72
CA GLU A 11 -17.02 -5.89 -2.71
C GLU A 11 -16.57 -4.81 -3.71
N ILE A 12 -15.27 -4.53 -3.76
CA ILE A 12 -14.66 -3.58 -4.69
C ILE A 12 -14.86 -4.06 -6.14
N GLN A 13 -14.60 -5.34 -6.41
CA GLN A 13 -14.78 -5.98 -7.72
C GLN A 13 -16.24 -5.89 -8.18
N GLN A 14 -17.21 -6.20 -7.31
CA GLN A 14 -18.63 -6.08 -7.63
C GLN A 14 -19.05 -4.63 -7.89
N ALA A 15 -18.54 -3.68 -7.11
CA ALA A 15 -18.82 -2.27 -7.31
C ALA A 15 -18.24 -1.78 -8.64
N PHE A 16 -17.00 -2.17 -8.97
CA PHE A 16 -16.33 -1.79 -10.20
C PHE A 16 -17.01 -2.38 -11.44
N GLN A 17 -17.44 -3.64 -11.38
CA GLN A 17 -18.20 -4.29 -12.46
C GLN A 17 -19.49 -3.54 -12.79
N ARG A 18 -20.23 -3.05 -11.79
CA ARG A 18 -21.45 -2.26 -11.99
C ARG A 18 -21.17 -0.97 -12.75
N VAL A 19 -20.08 -0.28 -12.41
CA VAL A 19 -19.68 0.94 -13.11
C VAL A 19 -19.24 0.66 -14.54
N MET A 20 -18.43 -0.38 -14.77
CA MET A 20 -17.96 -0.72 -16.12
C MET A 20 -19.11 -1.01 -17.10
N GLN A 21 -20.23 -1.56 -16.61
CA GLN A 21 -21.41 -1.84 -17.42
C GLN A 21 -22.12 -0.57 -17.92
N LEU A 22 -21.88 0.59 -17.33
CA LEU A 22 -22.45 1.87 -17.77
C LEU A 22 -21.75 2.44 -19.01
N GLY A 23 -20.59 1.89 -19.41
CA GLY A 23 -19.84 2.35 -20.59
C GLY A 23 -19.26 3.77 -20.45
N THR A 24 -19.12 4.26 -19.22
CA THR A 24 -18.59 5.60 -18.90
C THR A 24 -17.08 5.58 -18.68
N ASP A 25 -16.45 6.76 -18.75
CA ASP A 25 -15.03 6.89 -18.40
C ASP A 25 -14.84 6.67 -16.90
N THR A 26 -14.19 5.55 -16.56
CA THR A 26 -13.88 5.11 -15.20
C THR A 26 -12.54 5.62 -14.68
N THR A 27 -11.77 6.34 -15.50
CA THR A 27 -10.48 6.94 -15.10
C THR A 27 -10.57 7.83 -13.85
N PRO A 28 -11.64 8.63 -13.64
CA PRO A 28 -11.80 9.40 -12.40
C PRO A 28 -11.93 8.51 -11.15
N ILE A 29 -12.55 7.33 -11.29
CA ILE A 29 -12.73 6.37 -10.19
C ILE A 29 -11.41 5.71 -9.85
N THR A 30 -10.71 5.15 -10.83
CA THR A 30 -9.41 4.49 -10.60
C THR A 30 -8.35 5.46 -10.10
N ARG A 31 -8.39 6.72 -10.54
CA ARG A 31 -7.56 7.79 -9.96
C ARG A 31 -7.83 8.02 -8.47
N ALA A 32 -9.09 8.04 -8.07
CA ALA A 32 -9.46 8.21 -6.66
C ALA A 32 -9.08 6.97 -5.83
N VAL A 33 -9.29 5.76 -6.36
CA VAL A 33 -8.79 4.52 -5.73
C VAL A 33 -7.27 4.53 -5.55
N ALA A 34 -6.52 4.99 -6.57
CA ALA A 34 -5.07 5.14 -6.46
C ALA A 34 -4.67 6.12 -5.34
N ALA A 35 -5.44 7.17 -5.09
CA ALA A 35 -5.19 8.08 -3.97
C ALA A 35 -5.41 7.39 -2.61
N VAL A 36 -6.43 6.55 -2.47
CA VAL A 36 -6.65 5.75 -1.25
C VAL A 36 -5.50 4.78 -1.00
N LEU A 37 -5.03 4.08 -2.04
CA LEU A 37 -3.87 3.17 -1.92
C LEU A 37 -2.61 3.89 -1.42
N ALA A 38 -2.39 5.13 -1.88
CA ALA A 38 -1.29 5.97 -1.41
C ALA A 38 -1.48 6.35 0.06
N SER A 39 -2.67 6.83 0.44
CA SER A 39 -2.99 7.23 1.82
C SER A 39 -2.79 6.08 2.81
N GLU A 40 -3.30 4.89 2.51
CA GLU A 40 -3.15 3.71 3.35
C GLU A 40 -1.68 3.34 3.58
N SER A 41 -0.85 3.52 2.55
CA SER A 41 0.60 3.29 2.69
C SER A 41 1.29 4.37 3.50
N GLU A 42 0.91 5.64 3.32
CA GLU A 42 1.40 6.76 4.13
C GLU A 42 1.07 6.56 5.61
N ASP A 43 -0.16 6.15 5.92
CA ASP A 43 -0.62 5.84 7.26
C ASP A 43 0.13 4.65 7.87
N ALA A 44 0.40 3.60 7.08
CA ALA A 44 1.21 2.47 7.53
C ALA A 44 2.61 2.91 7.98
N PHE A 45 3.26 3.80 7.23
CA PHE A 45 4.55 4.36 7.61
C PHE A 45 4.47 5.28 8.82
N ALA A 46 3.47 6.16 8.89
CA ALA A 46 3.27 7.08 10.01
C ALA A 46 3.02 6.32 11.33
N ASN A 47 2.15 5.32 11.27
CA ASN A 47 1.78 4.48 12.42
C ASN A 47 2.78 3.35 12.71
N GLN A 48 3.71 3.09 11.78
CA GLN A 48 4.63 1.95 11.81
C GLN A 48 3.89 0.62 12.04
N ALA A 49 2.80 0.43 11.31
CA ALA A 49 1.88 -0.67 11.48
C ALA A 49 1.42 -1.22 10.13
N ASP A 50 1.03 -2.49 10.13
CA ASP A 50 0.41 -3.15 8.98
C ASP A 50 -0.94 -2.47 8.68
N PRO A 51 -1.17 -1.95 7.45
CA PRO A 51 -2.41 -1.24 7.12
C PRO A 51 -3.64 -2.15 7.16
N THR A 52 -3.48 -3.45 6.87
CA THR A 52 -4.61 -4.39 6.82
C THR A 52 -4.98 -4.91 8.20
N THR A 53 -4.00 -5.18 9.06
CA THR A 53 -4.26 -5.76 10.39
C THR A 53 -4.20 -4.75 11.54
N GLY A 54 -3.66 -3.56 11.30
CA GLY A 54 -3.36 -2.56 12.32
C GLY A 54 -2.23 -2.95 13.28
N GLN A 55 -1.59 -4.11 13.08
CA GLN A 55 -0.57 -4.60 14.00
C GLN A 55 0.73 -3.80 13.85
N PRO A 56 1.35 -3.32 14.95
CA PRO A 56 2.63 -2.64 14.89
C PRO A 56 3.71 -3.53 14.27
N TRP A 57 4.56 -2.93 13.44
CA TRP A 57 5.70 -3.63 12.85
C TRP A 57 6.68 -4.10 13.92
N SER A 58 7.29 -5.25 13.67
CA SER A 58 8.31 -5.78 14.58
C SER A 58 9.47 -4.77 14.74
N PRO A 59 9.85 -4.45 15.99
CA PRO A 59 10.88 -3.46 16.26
C PRO A 59 12.24 -3.92 15.74
N LEU A 60 13.17 -2.97 15.67
CA LEU A 60 14.57 -3.29 15.39
C LEU A 60 15.19 -4.02 16.58
N THR A 61 16.16 -4.90 16.33
CA THR A 61 16.90 -5.53 17.42
C THR A 61 17.68 -4.47 18.22
N PRO A 62 17.85 -4.65 19.55
CA PRO A 62 18.56 -3.67 20.38
C PRO A 62 19.96 -3.33 19.85
N ARG A 63 20.68 -4.34 19.35
CA ARG A 63 22.00 -4.18 18.72
C ARG A 63 21.95 -3.29 17.47
N TYR A 64 20.94 -3.48 16.62
CA TYR A 64 20.80 -2.67 15.41
C TYR A 64 20.38 -1.25 15.76
N GLN A 65 19.43 -1.07 16.69
CA GLN A 65 19.02 0.23 17.19
C GLN A 65 20.19 1.03 17.78
N ALA A 66 21.04 0.40 18.61
CA ALA A 66 22.24 1.03 19.15
C ALA A 66 23.23 1.47 18.03
N LYS A 67 23.40 0.63 17.00
CA LYS A 67 24.21 0.97 15.82
C LYS A 67 23.63 2.17 15.05
N LEU A 68 22.30 2.31 15.02
CA LEU A 68 21.64 3.44 14.37
C LEU A 68 21.80 4.73 15.18
N ALA A 69 21.59 4.66 16.49
CA ALA A 69 21.74 5.78 17.40
C ALA A 69 23.18 6.33 17.38
N ALA A 70 24.19 5.45 17.37
CA ALA A 70 25.60 5.83 17.24
C ALA A 70 25.94 6.57 15.94
N ARG A 71 25.09 6.44 14.91
CA ARG A 71 25.21 7.15 13.62
C ARG A 71 24.29 8.36 13.53
N GLY A 72 23.66 8.77 14.63
CA GLY A 72 22.73 9.90 14.69
C GLY A 72 21.35 9.63 14.11
N TYR A 73 20.97 8.37 13.86
CA TYR A 73 19.63 8.03 13.37
C TYR A 73 18.68 7.70 14.52
N ASN A 74 17.67 8.54 14.70
CA ASN A 74 16.59 8.38 15.68
C ASN A 74 15.17 8.48 15.06
N GLY A 75 15.08 8.47 13.72
CA GLY A 75 13.79 8.54 13.01
C GLY A 75 13.00 7.22 12.98
N PRO A 76 11.75 7.26 12.44
CA PRO A 76 10.87 6.09 12.37
C PRO A 76 11.45 4.92 11.55
N LEU A 77 10.95 3.71 11.81
CA LEU A 77 11.30 2.53 11.03
C LEU A 77 11.01 2.76 9.54
N LEU A 78 11.94 2.31 8.70
CA LEU A 78 11.89 2.43 7.23
C LEU A 78 11.86 3.88 6.67
N GLN A 79 12.01 4.90 7.52
CA GLN A 79 11.98 6.32 7.13
C GLN A 79 13.28 7.05 7.50
N ARG A 80 14.42 6.47 7.11
CA ARG A 80 15.74 6.89 7.60
C ARG A 80 16.53 7.80 6.68
N THR A 81 16.20 7.80 5.40
CA THR A 81 16.94 8.52 4.36
C THR A 81 15.99 9.33 3.51
N GLN A 82 16.46 10.48 3.06
CA GLN A 82 15.79 11.21 1.98
C GLN A 82 15.69 10.30 0.74
N GLY A 83 14.50 10.17 0.16
CA GLY A 83 14.25 9.21 -0.93
C GLY A 83 14.26 7.73 -0.50
N GLY A 84 14.01 7.44 0.79
CA GLY A 84 13.83 6.11 1.36
C GLY A 84 12.58 5.39 0.84
N LEU A 85 12.21 4.28 1.50
CA LEU A 85 11.13 3.42 1.01
C LEU A 85 9.77 4.13 0.90
N ALA A 86 9.37 4.85 1.95
CA ALA A 86 8.11 5.60 1.96
C ALA A 86 8.03 6.59 0.79
N LEU A 87 9.09 7.38 0.59
CA LEU A 87 9.18 8.37 -0.50
C LEU A 87 9.39 7.75 -1.90
N SER A 88 9.55 6.42 -2.01
CA SER A 88 9.69 5.73 -3.29
C SER A 88 8.38 5.16 -3.81
N LEU A 89 7.32 5.26 -3.02
CA LEU A 89 6.00 4.78 -3.42
C LEU A 89 5.43 5.68 -4.51
N SER A 90 4.85 5.03 -5.52
CA SER A 90 4.17 5.69 -6.62
C SER A 90 2.93 4.89 -6.99
N THR A 91 1.90 5.59 -7.41
CA THR A 91 0.66 4.98 -7.89
C THR A 91 0.52 5.12 -9.39
N THR A 92 -0.17 4.17 -9.99
CA THR A 92 -0.53 4.16 -11.42
C THR A 92 -1.99 3.80 -11.55
N TYR A 93 -2.68 4.39 -12.51
CA TYR A 93 -4.07 4.08 -12.80
C TYR A 93 -4.38 4.23 -14.29
N ASP A 94 -5.36 3.48 -14.76
CA ASP A 94 -5.96 3.58 -16.09
C ASP A 94 -7.47 3.36 -15.98
N ALA A 95 -8.19 3.26 -17.09
CA ALA A 95 -9.65 3.07 -17.04
C ALA A 95 -10.08 1.80 -16.28
N ALA A 96 -9.25 0.76 -16.19
CA ALA A 96 -9.64 -0.53 -15.64
C ALA A 96 -8.95 -0.87 -14.31
N SER A 97 -7.91 -0.14 -13.92
CA SER A 97 -7.05 -0.53 -12.81
C SER A 97 -6.45 0.66 -12.05
N ALA A 98 -6.16 0.42 -10.78
CA ALA A 98 -5.37 1.28 -9.91
C ALA A 98 -4.36 0.41 -9.16
N ALA A 99 -3.13 0.88 -9.01
CA ALA A 99 -2.05 0.15 -8.36
C ALA A 99 -1.10 1.08 -7.61
N ILE A 100 -0.40 0.51 -6.64
CA ILE A 100 0.70 1.14 -5.91
C ILE A 100 1.93 0.24 -5.94
N GLY A 101 3.12 0.84 -5.98
CA GLY A 101 4.37 0.09 -5.96
C GLY A 101 5.58 0.96 -5.62
N SER A 102 6.74 0.33 -5.58
CA SER A 102 8.04 0.98 -5.35
C SER A 102 9.05 0.50 -6.38
N ASN A 103 9.98 1.38 -6.76
CA ASN A 103 11.13 1.04 -7.59
C ASN A 103 12.35 0.53 -6.78
N LYS A 104 12.25 0.39 -5.45
CA LYS A 104 13.37 -0.05 -4.62
C LYS A 104 13.47 -1.56 -4.59
N ILE A 105 14.66 -2.10 -4.87
CA ILE A 105 14.91 -3.55 -4.87
C ILE A 105 14.64 -4.23 -3.50
N TYR A 106 14.74 -3.48 -2.41
CA TYR A 106 14.50 -3.95 -1.05
C TYR A 106 13.04 -3.70 -0.58
N ALA A 107 12.18 -3.14 -1.42
CA ALA A 107 10.75 -2.98 -1.11
C ALA A 107 10.08 -4.35 -0.84
N PRO A 108 10.28 -5.38 -1.69
CA PRO A 108 9.69 -6.71 -1.49
C PRO A 108 10.00 -7.34 -0.13
N ILE A 109 11.26 -7.28 0.32
CA ILE A 109 11.65 -7.93 1.57
C ILE A 109 11.05 -7.25 2.80
N HIS A 110 10.73 -5.95 2.71
CA HIS A 110 9.98 -5.29 3.76
C HIS A 110 8.49 -5.55 3.66
N GLN A 111 7.91 -5.64 2.46
CA GLN A 111 6.50 -5.98 2.32
C GLN A 111 6.18 -7.41 2.79
N TRP A 112 7.01 -8.39 2.43
CA TRP A 112 6.71 -9.82 2.62
C TRP A 112 7.65 -10.56 3.58
N GLY A 113 8.72 -9.92 4.03
CA GLY A 113 9.76 -10.57 4.82
C GLY A 113 10.78 -11.34 3.97
N GLY A 114 11.82 -11.83 4.64
CA GLY A 114 12.84 -12.69 4.06
C GLY A 114 12.30 -14.07 3.71
N LEU A 115 12.71 -14.60 2.56
CA LEU A 115 12.41 -15.99 2.19
C LEU A 115 13.46 -16.95 2.75
N PRO A 116 13.10 -18.21 3.11
CA PRO A 116 14.06 -19.22 3.57
C PRO A 116 15.18 -19.54 2.57
N THR A 117 14.94 -19.28 1.28
CA THR A 117 15.91 -19.48 0.20
C THR A 117 16.94 -18.35 0.08
N MET A 118 16.76 -17.24 0.81
CA MET A 118 17.72 -16.14 0.84
C MET A 118 18.89 -16.44 1.81
N PRO A 119 20.02 -15.72 1.70
CA PRO A 119 21.08 -15.81 2.69
C PRO A 119 20.59 -15.51 4.12
N PRO A 120 21.25 -16.01 5.18
CA PRO A 120 20.75 -15.93 6.55
C PRO A 120 20.36 -14.53 7.04
N GLY A 121 21.08 -13.48 6.59
CA GLY A 121 20.77 -12.10 6.95
C GLY A 121 19.41 -11.63 6.41
N PRO A 122 19.24 -11.55 5.07
CA PRO A 122 17.94 -11.24 4.46
C PRO A 122 16.82 -12.18 4.87
N ALA A 123 17.06 -13.50 4.96
CA ALA A 123 16.05 -14.49 5.35
C ALA A 123 15.43 -14.20 6.73
N ALA A 124 16.18 -13.59 7.65
CA ALA A 124 15.72 -13.25 8.99
C ALA A 124 15.00 -11.88 9.08
N VAL A 125 14.83 -11.15 7.97
CA VAL A 125 14.14 -9.85 7.97
C VAL A 125 12.64 -10.09 8.14
N PRO A 126 12.00 -9.57 9.21
CA PRO A 126 10.56 -9.72 9.38
C PRO A 126 9.83 -8.83 8.37
N ALA A 127 8.64 -9.29 7.96
CA ALA A 127 7.70 -8.49 7.19
C ALA A 127 7.28 -7.25 7.98
N ARG A 128 7.13 -6.15 7.27
CA ARG A 128 6.62 -4.85 7.70
C ARG A 128 5.70 -4.36 6.59
N PRO A 129 4.53 -5.00 6.40
CA PRO A 129 3.65 -4.66 5.30
C PRO A 129 3.27 -3.19 5.37
N TYR A 130 3.48 -2.48 4.28
CA TYR A 130 3.16 -1.05 4.15
C TYR A 130 2.27 -0.78 2.93
N MET A 131 2.04 -1.77 2.06
CA MET A 131 1.01 -1.74 1.03
C MET A 131 -0.09 -2.72 1.43
N GLY A 132 -1.29 -2.20 1.63
CA GLY A 132 -2.47 -2.97 2.00
C GLY A 132 -3.67 -2.04 2.11
N LEU A 133 -4.81 -2.62 2.44
CA LEU A 133 -6.04 -1.88 2.72
C LEU A 133 -6.54 -2.26 4.10
N SER A 134 -6.84 -1.24 4.90
CA SER A 134 -7.63 -1.32 6.11
C SER A 134 -9.11 -1.52 5.77
N ALA A 135 -9.92 -1.87 6.78
CA ALA A 135 -11.37 -1.92 6.62
C ALA A 135 -11.96 -0.56 6.19
N GLN A 136 -11.38 0.54 6.67
CA GLN A 136 -11.80 1.88 6.28
C GLN A 136 -11.41 2.20 4.84
N GLY A 137 -10.17 1.90 4.41
CA GLY A 137 -9.74 2.08 3.03
C GLY A 137 -10.58 1.29 2.02
N ILE A 138 -11.04 0.08 2.38
CA ILE A 138 -12.01 -0.67 1.58
C ILE A 138 -13.34 0.08 1.49
N ALA A 139 -13.88 0.57 2.62
CA ALA A 139 -15.12 1.33 2.66
C ALA A 139 -15.04 2.61 1.82
N ASP A 140 -13.93 3.35 1.91
CA ASP A 140 -13.68 4.58 1.15
C ASP A 140 -13.66 4.30 -0.36
N ILE A 141 -13.00 3.22 -0.79
CA ILE A 141 -13.00 2.79 -2.19
C ILE A 141 -14.41 2.46 -2.66
N VAL A 142 -15.18 1.70 -1.86
CA VAL A 142 -16.57 1.36 -2.18
C VAL A 142 -17.45 2.60 -2.27
N GLU A 143 -17.27 3.57 -1.36
CA GLU A 143 -17.98 4.85 -1.37
C GLU A 143 -17.65 5.66 -2.63
N ILE A 144 -16.36 5.80 -2.99
CA ILE A 144 -15.92 6.46 -4.22
C ILE A 144 -16.60 5.86 -5.44
N ILE A 145 -16.63 4.53 -5.54
CA ILE A 145 -17.24 3.83 -6.67
C ILE A 145 -18.75 4.09 -6.71
N ASN A 146 -19.44 3.99 -5.57
CA ASN A 146 -20.89 4.20 -5.48
C ASN A 146 -21.29 5.66 -5.77
N GLN A 147 -20.52 6.63 -5.26
CA GLN A 147 -20.77 8.06 -5.50
C GLN A 147 -20.62 8.38 -6.99
N LYS A 148 -19.55 7.90 -7.64
CA LYS A 148 -19.31 8.13 -9.06
C LYS A 148 -20.33 7.41 -9.95
N HIS A 149 -20.77 6.22 -9.54
CA HIS A 149 -21.89 5.53 -10.18
C HIS A 149 -23.18 6.34 -10.11
N ALA A 150 -23.52 6.89 -8.94
CA ALA A 150 -24.70 7.74 -8.77
C ALA A 150 -24.64 9.02 -9.62
N GLU A 151 -23.48 9.69 -9.67
CA GLU A 151 -23.25 10.86 -10.54
C GLU A 151 -23.48 10.52 -12.02
N ALA A 152 -23.03 9.34 -12.48
CA ALA A 152 -23.18 8.90 -13.86
C ALA A 152 -24.65 8.60 -14.26
N LEU A 153 -25.50 8.27 -13.29
CA LEU A 153 -26.93 8.00 -13.51
C LEU A 153 -27.80 9.25 -13.52
N GLN A 154 -27.29 10.41 -13.08
CA GLN A 154 -28.06 11.65 -13.11
C GLN A 154 -28.11 12.22 -14.53
N PRO A 155 -29.30 12.50 -15.08
CA PRO A 155 -29.41 13.18 -16.37
C PRO A 155 -28.79 14.59 -16.27
N ARG A 156 -27.98 14.95 -17.26
CA ARG A 156 -27.47 16.31 -17.46
C ARG A 156 -28.60 17.30 -17.75
#